data_AF-Q0C8V1-F1
#
_entry.id   AF-Q0C8V1-F1
#
_cell.length_a   1.000
_cell.length_b   1.000
_cell.length_c   1.000
_cell.angle_alpha   90.00
_cell.angle_beta   90.00
_cell.angle_gamma   90.00
#
_symmetry.space_group_name_H-M   'P 1'
#
loop_
_entity.id
_entity.type
_entity.pdbx_description
1 polymer ?
#
loop_
_entity_poly.entity_id
_entity_poly.type
_entity_poly.pdbx_seq_one_letter_code
_entity_poly.pdbx_strand_id
1 'polypeptide(L)'
;MWSKKVEPEQYFLPSTPHVPNSRLPILVYRNALSDTSPRNILDTIEPNGWLMGGQWKTYKVPHFHADCHECYGIIKGKTTYLLGLGPVDPQFNTEGEPNGMKLTVEKGDVFVLPAGTCHASLESEGDYEFIGLYPNVSVLICSDLSNTG
;
A
#
# COMPACT_ATOMS: atom_id res chain seq x y z
N MET A 1 23.39 -17.74 -1.11
CA MET A 1 22.81 -17.42 -2.43
C MET A 1 22.31 -16.00 -2.35
N TRP A 2 22.86 -15.08 -3.14
CA TRP A 2 22.34 -13.72 -3.22
C TRP A 2 20.94 -13.77 -3.84
N SER A 3 19.93 -13.25 -3.13
CA SER A 3 18.59 -13.08 -3.68
C SER A 3 18.69 -12.15 -4.88
N LYS A 4 18.00 -12.50 -5.96
CA LYS A 4 17.87 -11.64 -7.13
C LYS A 4 17.34 -10.28 -6.65
N LYS A 5 18.08 -9.20 -6.87
CA LYS A 5 17.56 -7.84 -6.65
C LYS A 5 16.32 -7.67 -7.55
N VAL A 6 15.18 -7.41 -6.93
CA VAL A 6 13.96 -7.03 -7.64
C VAL A 6 13.90 -5.52 -7.58
N GLU A 7 14.09 -4.87 -8.73
CA GLU A 7 13.91 -3.42 -8.84
C GLU A 7 12.39 -3.12 -8.80
N PRO A 8 11.92 -2.17 -7.97
CA PRO A 8 10.51 -1.89 -7.85
C PRO A 8 9.99 -1.04 -9.02
N GLU A 9 8.74 -1.29 -9.40
CA GLU A 9 7.95 -0.29 -10.12
C GLU A 9 7.76 0.93 -9.21
N GLN A 10 7.78 2.14 -9.79
CA GLN A 10 7.62 3.39 -9.05
C GLN A 10 6.48 4.21 -9.64
N TYR A 11 5.56 4.63 -8.77
CA TYR A 11 4.41 5.43 -9.17
C TYR A 11 4.32 6.70 -8.32
N PHE A 12 4.18 7.84 -8.99
CA PHE A 12 4.02 9.14 -8.34
C PHE A 12 2.59 9.62 -8.50
N LEU A 13 1.97 10.05 -7.40
CA LEU A 13 0.62 10.61 -7.39
C LEU A 13 0.67 12.02 -6.81
N PRO A 14 0.23 13.05 -7.57
CA PRO A 14 0.17 14.41 -7.06
C PRO A 14 -0.88 14.51 -5.94
N SER A 15 -0.73 15.51 -5.07
CA SER A 15 -1.77 15.85 -4.11
C SER A 15 -3.06 16.28 -4.81
N THR A 16 -4.20 15.96 -4.22
CA THR A 16 -5.51 16.46 -4.64
C THR A 16 -6.00 17.51 -3.63
N PRO A 17 -7.17 18.15 -3.84
CA PRO A 17 -7.74 19.04 -2.85
C PRO A 17 -8.04 18.40 -1.48
N HIS A 18 -8.32 17.09 -1.44
CA HIS A 18 -8.74 16.41 -0.21
C HIS A 18 -7.74 15.37 0.34
N VAL A 19 -6.80 14.88 -0.48
CA VAL A 19 -5.78 13.94 -0.01
C VAL A 19 -4.38 14.47 -0.32
N PRO A 20 -3.45 14.42 0.66
CA PRO A 20 -2.13 15.00 0.49
C PRO A 20 -1.28 14.21 -0.51
N ASN A 21 -1.49 12.89 -0.60
CA ASN A 21 -0.57 11.96 -1.27
C ASN A 21 0.87 12.19 -0.82
N SER A 22 1.86 11.74 -1.59
CA SER A 22 3.26 11.83 -1.19
C SER A 22 4.14 12.29 -2.33
N ARG A 23 5.23 12.99 -1.98
CA ARG A 23 6.32 13.30 -2.91
C ARG A 23 7.22 12.08 -3.18
N LEU A 24 7.14 11.07 -2.31
CA LEU A 24 7.83 9.80 -2.49
C LEU A 24 6.98 8.88 -3.38
N PRO A 25 7.62 8.01 -4.18
CA PRO A 25 6.89 7.07 -5.01
C PRO A 25 6.28 5.94 -4.18
N ILE A 26 5.14 5.45 -4.65
CA ILE A 26 4.65 4.12 -4.31
C ILE A 26 5.58 3.11 -4.97
N LEU A 27 6.04 2.13 -4.19
CA LEU A 27 6.96 1.10 -4.67
C LEU A 27 6.21 -0.23 -4.80
N VAL A 28 6.37 -0.93 -5.91
CA VAL A 28 5.78 -2.26 -6.11
C VAL A 28 6.85 -3.25 -6.55
N TYR A 29 7.08 -4.26 -5.70
CA TYR A 29 7.98 -5.37 -5.96
C TYR A 29 7.16 -6.58 -6.40
N ARG A 30 7.20 -6.85 -7.71
CA ARG A 30 6.45 -7.96 -8.31
C ARG A 30 7.05 -9.32 -7.95
N ASN A 31 6.21 -10.22 -7.46
CA ASN A 31 6.58 -11.60 -7.12
C ASN A 31 7.89 -11.67 -6.30
N ALA A 32 8.03 -10.78 -5.33
CA ALA A 32 9.21 -10.69 -4.47
C ALA A 32 9.27 -11.83 -3.44
N LEU A 33 8.11 -12.43 -3.12
CA LEU A 33 7.96 -13.48 -2.14
C LEU A 33 7.60 -14.81 -2.83
N SER A 34 8.55 -15.73 -2.89
CA SER A 34 8.31 -17.09 -3.41
C SER A 34 7.53 -17.97 -2.44
N ASP A 35 7.72 -17.76 -1.13
CA ASP A 35 6.87 -18.31 -0.06
C ASP A 35 6.10 -17.16 0.59
N THR A 36 4.77 -17.24 0.55
CA THR A 36 3.88 -16.22 1.08
C THR A 36 3.28 -16.61 2.43
N SER A 37 3.84 -17.64 3.09
CA SER A 37 3.51 -17.95 4.47
C SER A 37 3.77 -16.72 5.37
N PRO A 38 2.89 -16.41 6.33
CA PRO A 38 3.07 -15.25 7.18
C PRO A 38 4.47 -15.17 7.81
N ARG A 39 4.98 -16.31 8.27
CA ARG A 39 6.34 -16.41 8.82
C ARG A 39 7.41 -15.98 7.82
N ASN A 40 7.38 -16.49 6.59
CA ASN A 40 8.40 -16.14 5.60
C ASN A 40 8.33 -14.65 5.20
N ILE A 41 7.13 -14.07 5.13
CA ILE A 41 6.95 -12.64 4.89
C ILE A 41 7.64 -11.82 5.98
N LEU A 42 7.40 -12.14 7.25
CA LEU A 42 8.04 -11.45 8.38
C LEU A 42 9.56 -11.64 8.37
N ASP A 43 10.03 -12.89 8.24
CA ASP A 43 11.47 -13.21 8.18
C ASP A 43 12.18 -12.49 7.02
N THR A 44 11.47 -12.18 5.94
CA THR A 44 12.00 -11.46 4.76
C THR A 44 11.99 -9.94 4.95
N ILE A 45 10.90 -9.38 5.50
CA ILE A 45 10.67 -7.93 5.49
C ILE A 45 11.13 -7.26 6.79
N GLU A 46 10.92 -7.86 7.96
CA GLU A 46 11.24 -7.26 9.27
C GLU A 46 12.72 -6.85 9.45
N PRO A 47 13.71 -7.60 8.94
CA PRO A 47 15.12 -7.18 8.99
C PRO A 47 15.41 -5.84 8.31
N ASN A 48 14.51 -5.37 7.43
CA ASN A 48 14.60 -4.06 6.76
C ASN A 48 13.92 -2.94 7.57
N GLY A 49 13.54 -3.20 8.82
CA GLY A 49 12.96 -2.21 9.72
C GLY A 49 11.46 -2.00 9.55
N TRP A 50 10.72 -2.97 9.02
CA TRP A 50 9.25 -2.94 8.94
C TRP A 50 8.66 -3.96 9.89
N LEU A 51 7.93 -3.55 10.92
CA LEU A 51 7.38 -4.45 11.93
C LEU A 51 5.94 -4.84 11.58
N MET A 52 5.56 -6.08 11.88
CA MET A 52 4.17 -6.52 11.72
C MET A 52 3.22 -5.62 12.52
N GLY A 53 2.24 -5.03 11.84
CA GLY A 53 1.10 -4.39 12.50
C GLY A 53 -0.12 -5.31 12.58
N GLY A 54 -0.29 -6.20 11.60
CA GLY A 54 -1.41 -7.12 11.55
C GLY A 54 -1.55 -7.85 10.21
N GLN A 55 -2.62 -8.64 10.12
CA GLN A 55 -2.99 -9.41 8.95
C GLN A 55 -4.46 -9.13 8.63
N TRP A 56 -4.73 -8.70 7.41
CA TRP A 56 -6.01 -8.16 7.01
C TRP A 56 -6.49 -8.75 5.69
N LYS A 57 -7.81 -8.60 5.48
CA LYS A 57 -8.47 -8.83 4.20
C LYS A 57 -8.76 -7.48 3.54
N THR A 58 -9.43 -7.54 2.39
CA THR A 58 -9.96 -6.40 1.66
C THR A 58 -10.56 -5.30 2.55
N TYR A 59 -10.05 -4.08 2.40
CA TYR A 59 -10.62 -2.88 3.00
C TYR A 59 -11.02 -1.89 1.90
N LYS A 60 -12.31 -1.57 1.82
CA LYS A 60 -12.90 -0.82 0.69
C LYS A 60 -13.13 0.66 0.93
N VAL A 61 -12.89 1.13 2.16
CA VAL A 61 -13.11 2.53 2.50
C VAL A 61 -11.84 3.32 2.16
N PRO A 62 -11.91 4.37 1.32
CA PRO A 62 -10.76 5.25 1.06
C PRO A 62 -10.24 5.86 2.37
N HIS A 63 -8.94 5.70 2.62
CA HIS A 63 -8.26 6.24 3.78
C HIS A 63 -6.80 6.53 3.44
N PHE A 64 -6.11 7.27 4.30
CA PHE A 64 -4.67 7.48 4.24
C PHE A 64 -4.11 7.65 5.65
N HIS A 65 -2.85 7.32 5.84
CA HIS A 65 -2.13 7.60 7.08
C HIS A 65 -1.23 8.82 6.88
N ALA A 66 -1.44 9.88 7.67
CA ALA A 66 -0.80 11.18 7.45
C ALA A 66 0.72 11.17 7.71
N ASP A 67 1.18 10.32 8.62
CA ASP A 67 2.54 10.32 9.19
C ASP A 67 3.25 8.95 9.13
N CYS A 68 2.56 7.93 8.66
CA CYS A 68 2.97 6.54 8.82
C CYS A 68 2.99 5.87 7.43
N HIS A 69 4.15 5.34 7.03
CA HIS A 69 4.30 4.57 5.79
C HIS A 69 3.76 3.16 6.00
N GLU A 70 3.28 2.54 4.94
CA GLU A 70 2.73 1.20 5.00
C GLU A 70 3.42 0.30 4.00
N CYS A 71 3.75 -0.93 4.41
CA CYS A 71 4.31 -1.96 3.55
C CYS A 71 3.40 -3.17 3.62
N TYR A 72 2.86 -3.61 2.48
CA TYR A 72 1.97 -4.76 2.42
C TYR A 72 2.65 -5.93 1.71
N GLY A 73 2.65 -7.10 2.35
CA GLY A 73 3.06 -8.38 1.76
C GLY A 73 1.85 -9.26 1.46
N ILE A 74 1.64 -9.64 0.20
CA ILE A 74 0.42 -10.36 -0.21
C ILE A 74 0.55 -11.86 0.03
N ILE A 75 -0.33 -12.39 0.90
CA ILE A 75 -0.35 -13.81 1.28
C ILE A 75 -1.04 -14.66 0.20
N LYS A 76 -2.22 -14.23 -0.25
CA LYS A 76 -3.05 -14.97 -1.21
C LYS A 76 -4.04 -14.06 -1.94
N GLY A 77 -4.63 -14.59 -3.02
CA GLY A 77 -5.58 -13.87 -3.85
C GLY A 77 -4.96 -12.70 -4.61
N LYS A 78 -5.81 -11.82 -5.11
CA LYS A 78 -5.42 -10.55 -5.75
C LYS A 78 -6.46 -9.47 -5.46
N THR A 79 -6.06 -8.22 -5.54
CA THR A 79 -6.98 -7.09 -5.44
C THR A 79 -6.54 -5.93 -6.32
N THR A 80 -7.51 -5.15 -6.79
CA THR A 80 -7.27 -3.84 -7.41
C THR A 80 -7.52 -2.74 -6.39
N TYR A 81 -6.48 -1.99 -6.02
CA TYR A 81 -6.59 -0.77 -5.24
C TYR A 81 -6.87 0.44 -6.14
N LEU A 82 -7.71 1.36 -5.67
CA LEU A 82 -7.68 2.75 -6.09
C LEU A 82 -6.71 3.49 -5.19
N LEU A 83 -5.75 4.19 -5.78
CA LEU A 83 -4.73 4.96 -5.09
C LEU A 83 -4.86 6.45 -5.45
N GLY A 84 -4.53 7.33 -4.51
CA GLY A 84 -4.39 8.76 -4.73
C GLY A 84 -5.66 9.60 -4.78
N LEU A 85 -6.83 9.01 -4.50
CA LEU A 85 -8.13 9.67 -4.60
C LEU A 85 -8.98 9.45 -3.35
N GLY A 86 -9.42 10.54 -2.73
CA GLY A 86 -10.47 10.56 -1.73
C GLY A 86 -11.88 10.47 -2.34
N PRO A 87 -12.92 10.24 -1.53
CA PRO A 87 -14.28 10.00 -2.00
C PRO A 87 -14.94 11.23 -2.67
N VAL A 88 -14.46 12.43 -2.37
CA VAL A 88 -14.96 13.71 -2.89
C VAL A 88 -13.97 14.38 -3.86
N ASP A 89 -12.82 13.75 -4.12
CA ASP A 89 -11.85 14.31 -5.04
C ASP A 89 -12.34 14.28 -6.49
N PRO A 90 -11.98 15.29 -7.30
CA PRO A 90 -12.27 15.28 -8.72
C PRO A 90 -11.49 14.17 -9.41
N GLN A 91 -12.16 13.42 -10.29
CA GLN A 91 -11.56 12.31 -11.04
C GLN A 91 -10.50 12.77 -12.04
N PHE A 92 -10.52 14.05 -12.43
CA PHE A 92 -9.58 14.65 -13.36
C PHE A 92 -9.01 15.94 -12.76
N ASN A 93 -7.74 16.22 -13.04
CA ASN A 93 -7.11 17.49 -12.70
C ASN A 93 -7.59 18.62 -13.64
N THR A 94 -7.12 19.85 -13.40
CA THR A 94 -7.50 21.02 -14.21
C THR A 94 -7.04 20.95 -15.67
N GLU A 95 -6.09 20.06 -15.98
CA GLU A 95 -5.57 19.80 -17.32
C GLU A 95 -6.34 18.67 -18.03
N GLY A 96 -7.33 18.07 -17.36
CA GLY A 96 -8.15 16.98 -17.88
C GLY A 96 -7.49 15.60 -17.78
N GLU A 97 -6.38 15.48 -17.05
CA GLU A 97 -5.71 14.20 -16.83
C GLU A 97 -6.31 13.47 -15.62
N PRO A 98 -6.38 12.13 -15.63
CA PRO A 98 -6.91 11.38 -14.48
C PRO A 98 -6.12 11.64 -13.20
N ASN A 99 -6.82 11.90 -12.10
CA ASN A 99 -6.25 11.83 -10.76
C ASN A 99 -6.22 10.39 -10.26
N GLY A 100 -5.27 10.09 -9.38
CA GLY A 100 -5.12 8.75 -8.82
C GLY A 100 -4.77 7.68 -9.85
N MET A 101 -4.75 6.43 -9.41
CA MET A 101 -4.50 5.29 -10.28
C MET A 101 -5.12 4.01 -9.75
N LYS A 102 -5.30 3.02 -10.62
CA LYS A 102 -5.61 1.65 -10.21
C LYS A 102 -4.34 0.82 -10.18
N LEU A 103 -4.11 0.12 -9.07
CA LEU A 103 -3.01 -0.82 -8.91
C LEU A 103 -3.57 -2.20 -8.58
N THR A 104 -3.33 -3.17 -9.45
CA THR A 104 -3.59 -4.57 -9.14
C THR A 104 -2.36 -5.20 -8.51
N VAL A 105 -2.53 -5.84 -7.36
CA VAL A 105 -1.50 -6.61 -6.65
C VAL A 105 -2.00 -8.02 -6.41
N GLU A 106 -1.10 -8.99 -6.43
CA GLU A 106 -1.43 -10.40 -6.26
C GLU A 106 -0.46 -11.11 -5.32
N LYS A 107 -0.79 -12.36 -4.98
CA LYS A 107 0.04 -13.25 -4.18
C LYS A 107 1.51 -13.17 -4.60
N GLY A 108 2.39 -12.91 -3.64
CA GLY A 108 3.83 -12.83 -3.85
C GLY A 108 4.35 -11.41 -4.05
N ASP A 109 3.47 -10.45 -4.35
CA ASP A 109 3.84 -9.04 -4.43
C ASP A 109 4.10 -8.44 -3.03
N VAL A 110 4.98 -7.44 -3.00
CA VAL A 110 5.16 -6.53 -1.87
C VAL A 110 5.02 -5.12 -2.40
N PHE A 111 4.28 -4.25 -1.72
CA PHE A 111 4.21 -2.86 -2.11
C PHE A 111 4.22 -1.92 -0.91
N VAL A 112 4.76 -0.72 -1.13
CA VAL A 112 4.97 0.30 -0.10
C VAL A 112 4.20 1.55 -0.49
N LEU A 113 3.35 2.00 0.43
CA LEU A 113 2.60 3.24 0.35
C LEU A 113 3.27 4.27 1.27
N PRO A 114 3.85 5.34 0.71
CA PRO A 114 4.32 6.45 1.51
C PRO A 114 3.17 7.13 2.26
N ALA A 115 3.50 7.75 3.39
CA ALA A 115 2.56 8.51 4.20
C ALA A 115 1.86 9.57 3.33
N GLY A 116 0.56 9.72 3.55
CA GLY A 116 -0.34 10.59 2.80
C GLY A 116 -1.03 9.91 1.61
N THR A 117 -0.56 8.75 1.14
CA THR A 117 -1.15 8.05 -0.01
C THR A 117 -2.54 7.54 0.32
N CYS A 118 -3.56 8.12 -0.31
CA CYS A 118 -4.93 7.58 -0.18
C CYS A 118 -5.07 6.27 -0.92
N HIS A 119 -5.72 5.29 -0.30
CA HIS A 119 -5.93 3.99 -0.92
C HIS A 119 -7.19 3.27 -0.41
N ALA A 120 -7.76 2.44 -1.28
CA ALA A 120 -8.83 1.50 -0.96
C ALA A 120 -8.88 0.36 -1.96
N SER A 121 -9.23 -0.83 -1.51
CA SER A 121 -9.54 -1.93 -2.44
C SER A 121 -10.90 -1.69 -3.11
N LEU A 122 -10.95 -1.86 -4.43
CA LEU A 122 -12.18 -1.83 -5.22
C LEU A 122 -12.81 -3.23 -5.30
N GLU A 123 -11.99 -4.19 -5.71
CA GLU A 123 -12.37 -5.56 -5.99
C GLU A 123 -11.25 -6.51 -5.57
N SER A 124 -11.63 -7.70 -5.11
CA SER A 124 -10.70 -8.71 -4.63
C SER A 124 -11.19 -10.10 -4.99
N GLU A 125 -10.26 -10.97 -5.35
CA GLU A 125 -10.51 -12.36 -5.76
C GLU A 125 -9.62 -13.32 -4.97
N GLY A 126 -10.04 -14.59 -4.85
CA GLY A 126 -9.22 -15.65 -4.26
C GLY A 126 -8.98 -15.52 -2.75
N ASP A 127 -9.95 -14.97 -2.01
CA ASP A 127 -9.86 -14.69 -0.57
C ASP A 127 -8.66 -13.81 -0.22
N TYR A 128 -8.49 -12.70 -0.94
CA TYR A 128 -7.35 -11.77 -0.78
C TYR A 128 -7.01 -11.47 0.69
N GLU A 129 -5.73 -11.63 1.01
CA GLU A 129 -5.20 -11.47 2.36
C GLU A 129 -3.75 -10.98 2.30
N PHE A 130 -3.39 -10.09 3.21
CA PHE A 130 -2.07 -9.47 3.27
C PHE A 130 -1.63 -9.23 4.72
N ILE A 131 -0.31 -9.15 4.91
CA ILE A 131 0.29 -8.60 6.14
C ILE A 131 0.55 -7.13 5.88
N GLY A 132 0.13 -6.27 6.81
CA GLY A 132 0.58 -4.89 6.83
C GLY A 132 1.68 -4.70 7.86
N LEU A 133 2.75 -4.04 7.42
CA LEU A 133 3.93 -3.73 8.19
C LEU A 133 4.17 -2.22 8.19
N TYR A 134 4.76 -1.74 9.28
CA TYR A 134 4.98 -0.30 9.52
C TYR A 134 6.44 -0.06 9.93
N PRO A 135 7.04 1.10 9.62
CA PRO A 135 8.43 1.37 9.97
C PRO A 135 8.67 1.22 11.47
N ASN A 136 9.82 0.66 11.84
CA ASN A 136 10.34 0.62 13.20
C ASN A 136 10.82 2.02 13.62
N VAL A 137 9.89 2.97 13.68
CA VAL A 137 10.08 4.24 14.35
C VAL A 137 9.31 4.15 15.66
N SER A 138 10.02 4.33 16.77
CA SER A 138 9.36 4.57 18.04
C SER A 138 8.39 5.73 17.87
N VAL A 139 7.12 5.51 18.22
CA VAL A 139 6.01 6.47 18.31
C VAL A 139 4.91 6.24 17.24
N LEU A 140 3.76 5.82 17.77
CA LEU A 140 2.42 5.67 17.16
C LEU A 140 2.28 4.51 16.18
N ILE A 141 1.77 3.37 16.69
CA ILE A 141 0.89 2.50 15.92
C ILE A 141 -0.11 3.43 15.23
N CYS A 142 -0.09 3.45 13.89
CA CYS A 142 -1.02 4.13 13.01
C CYS A 142 -2.43 4.10 13.65
N SER A 143 -2.78 5.12 14.44
CA SER A 143 -4.13 5.23 14.98
C SER A 143 -5.01 5.53 13.79
N ASP A 144 -6.10 4.80 13.62
CA ASP A 144 -7.15 5.05 12.62
C ASP A 144 -7.63 6.51 12.70
N LEU A 145 -6.84 7.42 12.14
CA LEU A 145 -7.29 8.74 11.75
C LEU A 145 -7.85 8.56 10.35
N SER A 146 -8.94 7.80 10.28
CA SER A 146 -9.93 7.98 9.23
C SER A 146 -10.38 9.42 9.34
N ASN A 147 -9.67 10.32 8.65
CA ASN A 147 -10.05 11.71 8.58
C ASN A 147 -11.25 11.79 7.64
N THR A 148 -12.40 11.37 8.16
CA THR A 148 -13.71 11.62 7.58
C THR A 148 -14.01 13.10 7.82
N GLY A 149 -13.42 13.96 6.99
CA GLY A 149 -13.74 15.37 6.87
C GLY A 149 -14.65 15.60 5.67
#